data_AF-A0A4R6YHP0-F1
#
_entry.id   AF-A0A4R6YHP0-F1
#
_cell.length_a   1.000
_cell.length_b   1.000
_cell.length_c   1.000
_cell.angle_alpha   90.00
_cell.angle_beta   90.00
_cell.angle_gamma   90.00
#
_symmetry.space_group_name_H-M   'P 1'
#
loop_
_entity.id
_entity.type
_entity.pdbx_description
1 polymer ?
#
loop_
_entity_poly.entity_id
_entity_poly.type
_entity_poly.pdbx_seq_one_letter_code
_entity_poly.pdbx_strand_id
1 'polypeptide(L)'
;MNRPVPPFRDVLTLLGQLNYTWTNTESLLIHLIAGLAGVDKETATIVFLTLNTTRARVDLVERLAKMARTPSPVRRDVLEVTRKMMAEAKLRNKYNHCIYSFDDTGDNVSTLLMRVSESGDSLRYGKMDAIDADEIANITRSISRLAQTNREIWALARRHGFPL
;
A
#
# COMPACT_ATOMS: atom_id res chain seq x y z
N MET A 1 -26.12 -6.82 -19.81
CA MET A 1 -25.26 -8.02 -19.88
C MET A 1 -24.57 -8.18 -18.53
N ASN A 2 -24.97 -9.19 -17.75
CA ASN A 2 -24.29 -9.54 -16.50
C ASN A 2 -22.90 -10.06 -16.84
N ARG A 3 -21.85 -9.31 -16.48
CA ARG A 3 -20.49 -9.85 -16.49
C ARG A 3 -20.41 -10.94 -15.42
N PRO A 4 -19.86 -12.12 -15.72
CA PRO A 4 -19.69 -13.16 -14.71
C PRO A 4 -18.81 -12.63 -13.57
N VAL A 5 -19.24 -12.85 -12.34
CA VAL A 5 -18.43 -12.62 -11.14
C VAL A 5 -17.22 -13.53 -11.26
N PRO A 6 -15.99 -13.01 -11.21
CA PRO A 6 -14.81 -13.86 -11.37
C PRO A 6 -14.63 -14.77 -10.15
N PRO A 7 -14.05 -15.97 -10.36
CA PRO A 7 -13.82 -16.94 -9.29
C PRO A 7 -13.10 -16.31 -8.09
N PHE A 8 -13.45 -16.73 -6.87
CA PHE A 8 -12.79 -16.26 -5.63
C PHE A 8 -11.27 -16.31 -5.70
N ARG A 9 -10.75 -17.36 -6.31
CA ARG A 9 -9.33 -17.58 -6.53
C ARG A 9 -8.67 -16.38 -7.21
N ASP A 10 -9.34 -15.74 -8.15
CA ASP A 10 -8.82 -14.59 -8.89
C ASP A 10 -8.77 -13.36 -7.98
N VAL A 11 -9.79 -13.17 -7.14
CA VAL A 11 -9.80 -12.12 -6.10
C VAL A 11 -8.64 -12.34 -5.13
N LEU A 12 -8.48 -13.55 -4.57
CA LEU A 12 -7.36 -13.85 -3.67
C LEU A 12 -6.00 -13.62 -4.33
N THR A 13 -5.87 -13.98 -5.61
CA THR A 13 -4.65 -13.75 -6.39
C THR A 13 -4.35 -12.25 -6.50
N LEU A 14 -5.35 -11.43 -6.82
CA LEU A 14 -5.22 -9.98 -6.90
C LEU A 14 -4.88 -9.36 -5.54
N LEU A 15 -5.49 -9.82 -4.45
CA LEU A 15 -5.20 -9.33 -3.11
C LEU A 15 -3.80 -9.72 -2.65
N GLY A 16 -3.36 -10.94 -2.95
CA GLY A 16 -1.99 -11.39 -2.74
C GLY A 16 -1.00 -10.51 -3.51
N GLN A 17 -1.29 -10.22 -4.78
CA GLN A 17 -0.48 -9.34 -5.60
C GLN A 17 -0.45 -7.90 -5.08
N LEU A 18 -1.59 -7.36 -4.61
CA LEU A 18 -1.68 -6.05 -3.98
C LEU A 18 -0.79 -5.97 -2.73
N ASN A 19 -0.88 -6.96 -1.85
CA ASN A 19 -0.08 -7.03 -0.63
C ASN A 19 1.42 -7.18 -0.93
N TYR A 20 1.77 -8.07 -1.86
CA TYR A 20 3.16 -8.23 -2.29
C TYR A 20 3.73 -6.92 -2.86
N THR A 21 3.00 -6.29 -3.78
CA THR A 21 3.45 -5.05 -4.43
C THR A 21 3.59 -3.92 -3.41
N TRP A 22 2.67 -3.84 -2.44
CA TRP A 22 2.76 -2.91 -1.32
C TRP A 22 4.02 -3.14 -0.49
N THR A 23 4.22 -4.34 0.05
CA THR A 23 5.36 -4.64 0.92
C THR A 23 6.68 -4.46 0.20
N ASN A 24 6.79 -4.90 -1.05
CA ASN A 24 7.98 -4.69 -1.88
C ASN A 24 8.27 -3.20 -2.12
N THR A 25 7.23 -2.37 -2.29
CA THR A 25 7.38 -0.92 -2.45
C THR A 25 7.78 -0.24 -1.15
N GLU A 26 7.20 -0.68 -0.03
CA GLU A 26 7.55 -0.19 1.30
C GLU A 26 9.01 -0.47 1.66
N SER A 27 9.53 -1.65 1.33
CA SER A 27 10.94 -2.00 1.57
C SER A 27 11.91 -1.03 0.89
N LEU A 28 11.53 -0.38 -0.21
CA LEU A 28 12.38 0.62 -0.88
C LEU A 28 12.57 1.91 -0.07
N LEU A 29 11.75 2.15 0.97
CA LEU A 29 11.98 3.26 1.89
C LEU A 29 13.34 3.15 2.59
N ILE A 30 13.94 1.94 2.67
CA ILE A 30 15.31 1.74 3.17
C ILE A 30 16.30 2.60 2.38
N HIS A 31 16.21 2.63 1.05
CA HIS A 31 17.10 3.43 0.20
C HIS A 31 16.88 4.93 0.40
N LEU A 32 15.63 5.35 0.61
CA LEU A 32 15.31 6.75 0.91
C LEU A 32 15.85 7.16 2.28
N ILE A 33 15.73 6.31 3.30
CA ILE A 33 16.31 6.54 4.62
C ILE A 33 17.83 6.65 4.52
N ALA A 34 18.49 5.70 3.85
CA ALA A 34 19.94 5.69 3.67
C ALA A 34 20.44 7.00 3.02
N GLY A 35 19.84 7.38 1.89
CA GLY A 35 20.23 8.58 1.15
C GLY A 35 19.96 9.89 1.89
N LEU A 36 18.81 10.01 2.56
CA LEU A 36 18.44 11.25 3.25
C LEU A 36 19.12 11.41 4.62
N ALA A 37 19.42 10.31 5.30
CA ALA A 37 20.14 10.32 6.57
C ALA A 37 21.67 10.35 6.37
N GLY A 38 22.17 9.98 5.19
CA GLY A 38 23.61 9.91 4.91
C GLY A 38 24.28 8.72 5.58
N VAL A 39 23.60 7.58 5.61
CA VAL A 39 24.08 6.32 6.23
C VAL A 39 24.12 5.20 5.21
N ASP A 40 24.85 4.13 5.51
CA ASP A 40 24.85 2.91 4.69
C ASP A 40 23.49 2.18 4.74
N LYS A 41 23.32 1.21 3.85
CA LYS A 41 22.08 0.43 3.72
C LYS A 41 21.78 -0.41 4.96
N GLU A 42 22.80 -0.95 5.64
CA GLU A 42 22.61 -1.80 6.81
C GLU A 42 22.04 -0.99 7.97
N THR A 43 22.62 0.17 8.24
CA THR A 43 22.14 1.15 9.22
C THR A 43 20.71 1.59 8.91
N ALA A 44 20.42 1.95 7.64
CA ALA A 44 19.08 2.31 7.23
C ALA A 44 18.06 1.16 7.38
N THR A 45 18.50 -0.09 7.16
CA THR A 45 17.68 -1.29 7.37
C THR A 45 17.33 -1.46 8.85
N ILE A 46 18.28 -1.27 9.77
CA ILE A 46 18.03 -1.31 11.21
C ILE A 46 17.00 -0.23 11.60
N VAL A 47 17.14 1.00 11.08
CA VAL A 47 16.16 2.07 11.30
C VAL A 47 14.78 1.66 10.78
N PHE A 48 14.69 1.12 9.56
CA PHE A 48 13.44 0.68 8.96
C PHE A 48 12.74 -0.42 9.79
N LEU A 49 13.50 -1.39 10.29
CA LEU A 49 13.00 -2.49 11.13
C LEU A 49 12.55 -2.01 12.51
N THR A 50 13.15 -0.94 13.03
CA THR A 50 12.79 -0.34 14.33
C THR A 50 11.44 0.39 14.26
N LEU A 51 11.07 0.90 13.09
CA LEU A 51 9.79 1.59 12.87
C LEU A 51 8.68 0.56 12.60
N ASN A 52 7.81 0.37 13.58
CA ASN A 52 6.79 -0.70 13.59
C ASN A 52 5.59 -0.46 12.65
N THR A 53 5.48 0.72 12.03
CA THR A 53 4.35 1.04 11.14
C THR A 53 4.83 1.71 9.87
N THR A 54 4.12 1.47 8.76
CA THR A 54 4.39 2.14 7.48
C THR A 54 4.28 3.66 7.61
N ARG A 55 3.33 4.15 8.41
CA ARG A 55 3.19 5.59 8.68
C ARG A 55 4.45 6.17 9.33
N ALA A 56 4.99 5.51 10.36
CA ALA A 56 6.21 5.99 11.01
C ALA A 56 7.42 5.99 10.06
N ARG A 57 7.53 4.97 9.19
CA ARG A 57 8.57 4.90 8.14
C ARG A 57 8.45 6.06 7.14
N VAL A 58 7.26 6.30 6.63
CA VAL A 58 6.99 7.41 5.70
C VAL A 58 7.22 8.77 6.37
N ASP A 59 6.73 8.96 7.60
CA ASP A 59 6.92 10.20 8.35
C ASP A 59 8.40 10.51 8.56
N LEU A 60 9.22 9.50 8.87
CA LEU A 60 10.67 9.68 8.96
C LEU A 60 11.25 10.14 7.61
N VAL A 61 10.95 9.44 6.52
CA VAL A 61 11.42 9.78 5.17
C VAL A 61 11.03 11.22 4.80
N GLU A 62 9.77 11.61 5.03
CA GLU A 62 9.32 12.96 4.71
C GLU A 62 9.98 14.03 5.59
N ARG A 63 10.20 13.76 6.88
CA ARG A 63 10.90 14.68 7.79
C ARG A 63 12.35 14.86 7.37
N LEU A 64 13.05 13.79 7.03
CA LEU A 64 14.41 13.84 6.49
C LEU A 64 14.44 14.63 5.16
N ALA A 65 13.47 14.41 4.27
CA ALA A 65 13.36 15.13 3.01
C ALA A 65 13.11 16.64 3.18
N LYS A 66 12.43 17.04 4.27
CA LYS A 66 12.12 18.45 4.57
C LYS A 66 13.26 19.20 5.29
N MET A 67 14.34 18.53 5.67
CA MET A 67 15.49 19.19 6.30
C MET A 67 16.14 20.23 5.38
N ALA A 68 16.69 21.30 5.96
CA ALA A 68 17.33 22.39 5.20
C ALA A 68 18.48 21.93 4.29
N ARG A 69 19.20 20.86 4.69
CA ARG A 69 20.30 20.26 3.92
C ARG A 69 19.86 19.50 2.68
N THR A 70 18.58 19.16 2.55
CA THR A 70 18.07 18.34 1.44
C THR A 70 17.80 19.23 0.22
N PRO A 71 18.42 18.95 -0.94
CA PRO A 71 18.17 19.74 -2.15
C PRO A 71 16.70 19.75 -2.55
N SER A 72 16.20 20.90 -3.03
CA SER A 72 14.80 21.06 -3.42
C SER A 72 14.29 20.00 -4.41
N PRO A 73 15.06 19.57 -5.44
CA PRO A 73 14.66 18.50 -6.34
C PRO A 73 14.48 17.15 -5.62
N VAL A 74 15.41 16.78 -4.73
CA VAL A 74 15.34 15.55 -3.93
C VAL A 74 14.09 15.57 -3.05
N ARG A 75 13.87 16.68 -2.34
CA ARG A 75 12.70 16.86 -1.47
C ARG A 75 11.39 16.68 -2.24
N ARG A 76 11.24 17.37 -3.38
CA ARG A 76 10.02 17.29 -4.19
C ARG A 76 9.79 15.85 -4.67
N ASP A 77 10.81 15.20 -5.20
CA ASP A 77 10.70 13.84 -5.73
C ASP A 77 10.32 12.84 -4.62
N VAL A 78 10.94 12.94 -3.44
CA VAL A 78 10.65 12.06 -2.30
C VAL A 78 9.21 12.25 -1.80
N LEU A 79 8.79 13.49 -1.59
CA LEU A 79 7.43 13.79 -1.11
C LEU A 79 6.36 13.33 -2.10
N GLU A 80 6.67 13.37 -3.40
CA GLU A 80 5.74 12.89 -4.43
C GLU A 80 5.58 11.36 -4.40
N VAL A 81 6.67 10.60 -4.31
CA VAL A 81 6.58 9.14 -4.26
C VAL A 81 5.97 8.63 -2.96
N THR A 82 6.23 9.27 -1.81
CA THR A 82 5.59 8.89 -0.54
C THR A 82 4.09 9.17 -0.57
N ARG A 83 3.68 10.32 -1.15
CA ARG A 83 2.27 10.66 -1.35
C ARG A 83 1.55 9.64 -2.23
N LYS A 84 2.14 9.26 -3.37
CA LYS A 84 1.58 8.24 -4.28
C LYS A 84 1.44 6.89 -3.59
N MET A 85 2.47 6.44 -2.88
CA MET A 85 2.42 5.19 -2.12
C MET A 85 1.29 5.22 -1.09
N MET A 86 1.23 6.26 -0.26
CA MET A 86 0.23 6.36 0.82
C MET A 86 -1.21 6.50 0.31
N ALA A 87 -1.43 6.98 -0.92
CA ALA A 87 -2.76 7.01 -1.53
C ALA A 87 -3.35 5.60 -1.72
N GLU A 88 -2.52 4.59 -1.95
CA GLU A 88 -2.95 3.20 -2.15
C GLU A 88 -3.16 2.44 -0.83
N ALA A 89 -2.66 2.99 0.30
CA ALA A 89 -2.78 2.39 1.63
C ALA A 89 -4.25 2.14 2.03
N LYS A 90 -5.14 3.08 1.65
CA LYS A 90 -6.56 3.00 1.98
C LYS A 90 -7.21 1.78 1.33
N LEU A 91 -6.89 1.51 0.06
CA LEU A 91 -7.45 0.38 -0.67
C LEU A 91 -6.92 -0.94 -0.10
N ARG A 92 -5.61 -1.02 0.13
CA ARG A 92 -4.98 -2.17 0.78
C ARG A 92 -5.60 -2.45 2.14
N ASN A 93 -5.82 -1.43 2.95
CA ASN A 93 -6.41 -1.60 4.28
C ASN A 93 -7.89 -2.00 4.21
N LYS A 94 -8.68 -1.49 3.25
CA LYS A 94 -10.07 -1.92 3.03
C LYS A 94 -10.16 -3.44 2.88
N TYR A 95 -9.33 -4.03 2.01
CA TYR A 95 -9.42 -5.46 1.69
C TYR A 95 -8.67 -6.37 2.68
N ASN A 96 -7.68 -5.87 3.42
CA ASN A 96 -7.04 -6.70 4.48
C ASN A 96 -7.84 -6.75 5.77
N HIS A 97 -8.82 -5.87 5.96
CA HIS A 97 -9.64 -5.79 7.17
C HIS A 97 -11.13 -6.08 6.90
N CYS A 98 -11.49 -6.60 5.73
CA CYS A 98 -12.85 -7.08 5.45
C CYS A 98 -13.01 -8.55 5.80
N ILE A 99 -14.25 -8.97 6.06
CA ILE A 99 -14.61 -10.37 6.24
C ILE A 99 -15.06 -10.92 4.88
N TYR A 100 -14.55 -12.08 4.53
CA TYR A 100 -14.96 -12.82 3.33
C TYR A 100 -16.02 -13.83 3.76
N SER A 101 -17.22 -13.77 3.18
CA SER A 101 -18.25 -14.79 3.35
C SER A 101 -18.36 -15.67 2.11
N PHE A 102 -18.63 -16.94 2.37
CA PHE A 102 -18.76 -18.01 1.38
C PHE A 102 -20.21 -18.47 1.33
N ASP A 103 -20.72 -18.80 0.15
CA ASP A 103 -21.92 -19.63 0.04
C ASP A 103 -21.60 -21.10 0.38
N ASP A 104 -22.63 -21.89 0.65
CA ASP A 104 -22.50 -23.32 1.03
C ASP A 104 -21.81 -24.18 -0.05
N THR A 105 -21.65 -23.65 -1.26
CA THR A 105 -20.96 -24.28 -2.40
C THR A 105 -19.49 -23.89 -2.53
N GLY A 106 -19.05 -22.81 -1.87
CA GLY A 106 -17.70 -22.24 -1.99
C GLY A 106 -17.44 -21.49 -3.31
N ASP A 107 -18.47 -21.29 -4.14
CA ASP A 107 -18.36 -20.77 -5.51
C ASP A 107 -18.66 -19.27 -5.59
N ASN A 108 -19.61 -18.74 -4.81
CA ASN A 108 -19.88 -17.30 -4.76
C ASN A 108 -19.35 -16.66 -3.49
N VAL A 109 -18.51 -15.67 -3.68
CA VAL A 109 -17.96 -14.84 -2.60
C VAL A 109 -18.79 -13.59 -2.50
N SER A 110 -19.38 -13.40 -1.33
CA SER A 110 -19.82 -12.09 -0.90
C SER A 110 -18.73 -11.53 0.01
N THR A 111 -18.22 -10.34 -0.27
CA THR A 111 -17.49 -9.61 0.76
C THR A 111 -18.49 -8.99 1.72
N LEU A 112 -18.55 -9.52 2.94
CA LEU A 112 -19.12 -8.76 4.05
C LEU A 112 -18.10 -7.68 4.39
N LEU A 113 -18.25 -6.51 3.79
CA LEU A 113 -17.54 -5.31 4.21
C LEU A 113 -18.10 -4.88 5.58
N MET A 114 -17.73 -5.63 6.62
CA MET A 114 -18.08 -5.32 8.00
C MET A 114 -17.32 -4.06 8.42
N ARG A 115 -17.85 -2.88 8.07
CA ARG A 115 -17.62 -1.72 8.91
C ARG A 115 -18.46 -1.94 10.16
N VAL A 116 -17.93 -2.65 11.15
CA VAL A 116 -18.47 -2.59 12.51
C VAL A 116 -18.27 -1.15 12.96
N SER A 117 -19.30 -0.33 12.83
CA SER A 117 -19.34 0.99 13.46
C SER A 117 -20.21 0.85 14.69
N GLU A 118 -19.59 0.97 15.86
CA GLU A 118 -20.28 1.09 17.13
C GLU A 118 -21.02 2.45 17.14
N SER A 119 -22.35 2.41 17.20
CA SER A 119 -23.18 3.59 17.33
C SER A 119 -24.33 3.24 18.27
N GLY A 120 -24.07 3.37 19.57
CA GLY A 120 -25.01 3.03 20.64
C GLY A 120 -25.28 1.52 20.77
N ASP A 121 -26.48 1.17 21.22
CA ASP A 121 -26.91 -0.17 21.69
C ASP A 121 -27.20 -1.20 20.57
N SER A 122 -26.69 -1.00 19.35
CA SER A 122 -26.94 -1.90 18.21
C SER A 122 -25.67 -2.19 17.40
N LEU A 123 -25.32 -3.47 17.29
CA LEU A 123 -24.25 -3.94 16.41
C LEU A 123 -24.78 -3.94 14.97
N ARG A 124 -24.41 -2.94 14.16
CA ARG A 124 -24.80 -2.89 12.74
C ARG A 124 -23.76 -3.62 11.90
N TYR A 125 -24.17 -4.73 11.28
CA TYR A 125 -23.39 -5.38 10.23
C TYR A 125 -23.26 -4.41 9.05
N GLY A 126 -22.02 -4.15 8.62
CA GLY A 126 -21.72 -3.27 7.50
C GLY A 126 -22.34 -3.74 6.18
N LYS A 127 -22.43 -2.82 5.21
CA LYS A 127 -23.01 -3.06 3.88
C LYS A 127 -22.32 -4.25 3.18
N MET A 128 -23.11 -5.22 2.74
CA MET A 128 -22.64 -6.27 1.83
C MET A 128 -22.37 -5.63 0.47
N ASP A 129 -21.10 -5.46 0.11
CA ASP A 129 -20.70 -5.03 -1.23
C ASP A 129 -20.12 -6.28 -1.93
N ALA A 130 -20.75 -6.70 -3.02
CA ALA A 130 -20.19 -7.75 -3.87
C ALA A 130 -18.91 -7.24 -4.54
N ILE A 131 -17.88 -8.08 -4.67
CA ILE A 131 -16.72 -7.76 -5.50
C ILE A 131 -17.16 -7.87 -6.96
N ASP A 132 -17.57 -6.75 -7.54
CA ASP A 132 -17.95 -6.66 -8.93
C ASP A 132 -16.73 -6.44 -9.84
N ALA A 133 -16.99 -6.38 -11.14
CA ALA A 133 -15.95 -6.13 -12.14
C ALA A 133 -15.25 -4.77 -11.95
N ASP A 134 -15.93 -3.77 -11.38
CA ASP A 134 -15.38 -2.43 -11.18
C ASP A 134 -14.42 -2.40 -9.97
N GLU A 135 -14.75 -3.12 -8.89
CA GLU A 135 -13.86 -3.34 -7.76
C GLU A 135 -12.56 -4.03 -8.18
N ILE A 136 -12.65 -5.06 -9.03
CA ILE A 136 -11.49 -5.80 -9.53
C ILE A 136 -10.63 -4.93 -10.43
N ALA A 137 -11.27 -4.16 -11.32
CA ALA A 137 -10.56 -3.17 -12.12
C ALA A 137 -9.87 -2.14 -11.22
N ASN A 138 -10.48 -1.77 -10.09
CA ASN A 138 -9.87 -0.84 -9.13
C ASN A 138 -8.64 -1.44 -8.41
N ILE A 139 -8.72 -2.70 -7.95
CA ILE A 139 -7.58 -3.41 -7.35
C ILE A 139 -6.44 -3.51 -8.37
N THR A 140 -6.75 -3.90 -9.61
CA THR A 140 -5.77 -4.03 -10.70
C THR A 140 -5.08 -2.71 -11.01
N ARG A 141 -5.83 -1.60 -11.04
CA ARG A 141 -5.26 -0.25 -11.21
C ARG A 141 -4.37 0.14 -10.03
N SER A 142 -4.78 -0.19 -8.79
CA SER A 142 -3.98 0.08 -7.60
C SER A 142 -2.65 -0.66 -7.60
N ILE A 143 -2.65 -1.95 -7.96
CA ILE A 143 -1.43 -2.75 -8.17
C ILE A 143 -0.52 -2.07 -9.21
N SER A 144 -1.09 -1.64 -10.33
CA SER A 144 -0.33 -0.97 -11.40
C SER A 144 0.29 0.34 -10.94
N ARG A 145 -0.45 1.16 -10.17
CA ARG A 145 0.05 2.42 -9.59
C ARG A 145 1.13 2.18 -8.53
N LEU A 146 0.99 1.16 -7.69
CA LEU A 146 2.04 0.75 -6.74
C LEU A 146 3.29 0.27 -7.47
N ALA A 147 3.16 -0.58 -8.49
CA ALA A 147 4.29 -1.05 -9.29
C ALA A 147 4.99 0.11 -10.00
N GLN A 148 4.24 1.11 -10.47
CA GLN A 148 4.82 2.32 -11.02
C GLN A 148 5.58 3.13 -9.96
N THR A 149 4.98 3.33 -8.78
CA THR A 149 5.61 4.02 -7.64
C THR A 149 6.90 3.30 -7.21
N ASN A 150 6.91 1.97 -7.21
CA ASN A 150 8.09 1.16 -6.94
C ASN A 150 9.26 1.49 -7.89
N ARG A 151 8.99 1.50 -9.20
CA ARG A 151 9.98 1.85 -10.23
C ARG A 151 10.45 3.29 -10.09
N GLU A 152 9.54 4.20 -9.75
CA GLU A 152 9.87 5.61 -9.50
C GLU A 152 10.82 5.77 -8.31
N ILE A 153 10.61 5.03 -7.21
CA ILE A 153 11.52 5.05 -6.05
C ILE A 153 12.91 4.53 -6.44
N TRP A 154 13.00 3.43 -7.19
CA TRP A 154 14.29 2.94 -7.71
C TRP A 154 15.00 3.96 -8.60
N ALA A 155 14.26 4.59 -9.52
CA ALA A 155 14.81 5.60 -10.41
C ALA A 155 15.27 6.85 -9.64
N LEU A 156 14.51 7.27 -8.62
CA LEU A 156 14.87 8.36 -7.71
C LEU A 156 16.16 8.03 -6.96
N ALA A 157 16.25 6.84 -6.36
CA ALA A 157 17.42 6.41 -5.60
C ALA A 157 18.68 6.40 -6.48
N ARG A 158 18.60 5.88 -7.71
CA ARG A 158 19.70 5.93 -8.68
C ARG A 158 20.07 7.36 -9.08
N ARG A 159 19.08 8.19 -9.42
CA ARG A 159 19.28 9.57 -9.88
C ARG A 159 19.98 10.43 -8.85
N HIS A 160 19.66 10.24 -7.56
CA HIS A 160 20.20 11.03 -6.46
C HIS A 160 21.36 10.33 -5.72
N GLY A 161 21.85 9.19 -6.22
CA GLY A 161 23.00 8.49 -5.66
C GLY A 161 22.76 7.88 -4.28
N PHE A 162 21.53 7.47 -3.97
CA PHE A 162 21.22 6.83 -2.70
C PHE A 162 21.76 5.39 -2.66
N PRO A 163 22.17 4.88 -1.49
CA PRO A 163 22.64 3.49 -1.34
C PRO A 163 21.60 2.45 -1.76
N LEU A 164 22.00 1.46 -2.57
CA LEU A 164 21.16 0.38 -3.12
C LEU A 164 21.48 -1.01 -2.56
#